data_AF-A0A8T3YEG7-F1
#
_entry.id   AF-A0A8T3YEG7-F1
#
_cell.length_a   1.000
_cell.length_b   1.000
_cell.length_c   1.000
_cell.angle_alpha   90.00
_cell.angle_beta   90.00
_cell.angle_gamma   90.00
#
_symmetry.space_group_name_H-M   'P 1'
#
loop_
_entity.id
_entity.type
_entity.pdbx_description
1 polymer ?
#
loop_
_entity_poly.entity_id
_entity_poly.type
_entity_poly.pdbx_seq_one_letter_code
_entity_poly.pdbx_strand_id
1 'polypeptide(L)'
;MPALESLMERMIRRSFPELAHEAIYIHYDALDNDFMRYEKLHSGHVIKVDESLKRAPASVKKGGIAHELAHIAHERLMDEKVSDMDRQAYRRSKRYRTLDERNTDLEVILRGYGKQLLEFMRYVKAKGYAYDIDHGLALKEVRLLISRRPARHMIAIPARWR
;
A
#
# COMPACT_ATOMS: atom_id res chain seq x y z
N MET A 1 -20.94 0.23 -5.73
CA MET A 1 -20.23 1.41 -5.20
C MET A 1 -19.16 1.83 -6.22
N PRO A 2 -19.57 2.38 -7.37
CA PRO A 2 -18.73 2.37 -8.58
C PRO A 2 -17.49 3.28 -8.49
N ALA A 3 -17.55 4.31 -7.63
CA ALA A 3 -16.52 5.35 -7.59
C ALA A 3 -15.17 4.87 -7.04
N LEU A 4 -15.16 3.93 -6.09
CA LEU A 4 -13.94 3.42 -5.46
C LEU A 4 -13.24 2.37 -6.31
N GLU A 5 -14.02 1.44 -6.87
CA GLU A 5 -13.56 0.46 -7.87
C GLU A 5 -12.97 1.18 -9.09
N SER A 6 -13.71 2.14 -9.67
CA SER A 6 -13.22 2.95 -10.79
C SER A 6 -11.94 3.73 -10.45
N LEU A 7 -11.77 4.13 -9.18
CA LEU A 7 -10.55 4.79 -8.73
C LEU A 7 -9.37 3.82 -8.71
N MET A 8 -9.55 2.64 -8.09
CA MET A 8 -8.54 1.58 -8.03
C MET A 8 -8.12 1.13 -9.43
N GLU A 9 -9.07 0.84 -10.32
CA GLU A 9 -8.77 0.42 -11.69
C GLU A 9 -7.95 1.46 -12.46
N ARG A 10 -8.25 2.75 -12.31
CA ARG A 10 -7.43 3.83 -12.92
C ARG A 10 -6.02 3.86 -12.35
N MET A 11 -5.85 3.57 -11.06
CA MET A 11 -4.54 3.49 -10.43
C MET A 11 -3.75 2.28 -10.94
N ILE A 12 -4.40 1.11 -11.06
CA ILE A 12 -3.82 -0.11 -11.63
C ILE A 12 -3.32 0.17 -13.05
N ARG A 13 -4.21 0.60 -13.95
CA ARG A 13 -3.85 0.86 -15.36
C ARG A 13 -2.68 1.82 -15.54
N ARG A 14 -2.55 2.81 -14.66
CA ARG A 14 -1.54 3.87 -14.79
C ARG A 14 -0.22 3.55 -14.09
N SER A 15 -0.30 2.91 -12.93
CA SER A 15 0.82 2.88 -11.98
C SER A 15 1.11 1.49 -11.42
N PHE A 16 0.23 0.51 -11.62
CA PHE A 16 0.45 -0.90 -11.26
C PHE A 16 0.03 -1.81 -12.42
N PRO A 17 0.54 -1.60 -13.65
CA PRO A 17 0.09 -2.34 -14.83
C PRO A 17 0.29 -3.86 -14.72
N GLU A 18 1.23 -4.31 -13.90
CA GLU A 18 1.45 -5.73 -13.58
C GLU A 18 0.26 -6.38 -12.85
N LEU A 19 -0.63 -5.58 -12.25
CA LEU A 19 -1.86 -6.04 -11.61
C LEU A 19 -3.08 -6.02 -12.55
N ALA A 20 -2.91 -5.69 -13.84
CA ALA A 20 -4.04 -5.51 -14.76
C ALA A 20 -4.88 -6.77 -15.01
N HIS A 21 -4.30 -7.96 -14.77
CA HIS A 21 -4.97 -9.24 -14.94
C HIS A 21 -5.33 -9.90 -13.60
N GLU A 22 -5.04 -9.25 -12.49
CA GLU A 22 -5.36 -9.76 -11.16
C GLU A 22 -6.81 -9.41 -10.82
N ALA A 23 -7.54 -10.39 -10.29
CA ALA A 23 -8.87 -10.14 -9.73
C ALA A 23 -8.71 -9.45 -8.38
N ILE A 24 -8.82 -8.12 -8.36
CA ILE A 24 -8.72 -7.30 -7.15
C ILE A 24 -10.07 -6.63 -6.90
N TYR A 25 -10.64 -6.90 -5.73
CA TYR A 25 -11.91 -6.31 -5.29
C TYR A 25 -11.65 -5.26 -4.21
N ILE A 26 -12.54 -4.28 -4.08
CA ILE A 26 -12.47 -3.28 -3.02
C ILE A 26 -13.85 -3.04 -2.41
N HIS A 27 -13.97 -3.16 -1.09
CA HIS A 27 -15.24 -2.89 -0.40
C HIS A 27 -15.03 -2.27 0.98
N TYR A 28 -16.09 -1.67 1.49
CA TYR A 28 -16.11 -1.15 2.85
C TYR A 28 -16.47 -2.25 3.85
N ASP A 29 -15.73 -2.33 4.93
CA ASP A 29 -15.95 -3.25 6.05
C ASP A 29 -15.70 -2.52 7.37
N ALA A 30 -16.21 -3.06 8.49
CA ALA A 30 -15.86 -2.58 9.82
C ALA A 30 -14.54 -3.21 10.24
N LEU A 31 -13.47 -2.42 10.32
CA LEU A 31 -12.14 -2.94 10.62
C LEU A 31 -11.72 -2.63 12.06
N ASP A 32 -11.23 -3.65 12.76
CA ASP A 32 -10.67 -3.50 14.10
C ASP A 32 -9.19 -3.08 14.00
N ASN A 33 -8.91 -1.82 14.34
CA ASN A 33 -7.56 -1.22 14.39
C ASN A 33 -6.87 -1.01 13.04
N ASP A 34 -7.53 -1.20 11.91
CA ASP A 34 -6.98 -0.93 10.57
C ASP A 34 -7.85 0.08 9.82
N PHE A 35 -7.24 0.83 8.89
CA PHE A 35 -7.98 1.74 8.00
C PHE A 35 -8.16 1.17 6.60
N MET A 36 -7.16 0.43 6.14
CA MET A 36 -7.23 -0.42 4.96
C MET A 36 -6.37 -1.65 5.22
N ARG A 37 -6.73 -2.78 4.61
CA ARG A 37 -5.89 -3.95 4.53
C ARG A 37 -6.27 -4.77 3.31
N TYR A 38 -5.30 -5.46 2.71
CA TYR A 38 -5.58 -6.49 1.72
C TYR A 38 -5.66 -7.89 2.36
N GLU A 39 -6.47 -8.75 1.76
CA GLU A 39 -6.54 -10.18 2.07
C GLU A 39 -6.46 -10.98 0.76
N LYS A 40 -5.72 -12.08 0.78
CA LYS A 40 -5.65 -13.02 -0.35
C LYS A 40 -6.84 -13.97 -0.31
N LEU A 41 -7.53 -14.09 -1.45
CA LEU A 41 -8.61 -15.03 -1.70
C LEU A 41 -8.11 -16.14 -2.63
N HIS A 42 -8.87 -17.23 -2.75
CA HIS A 42 -8.56 -18.28 -3.72
C HIS A 42 -8.61 -17.77 -5.17
N SER A 43 -9.51 -16.83 -5.44
CA SER A 43 -9.76 -16.28 -6.78
C SER A 43 -9.13 -14.91 -7.03
N GLY A 44 -8.29 -14.39 -6.13
CA GLY A 44 -7.70 -13.05 -6.26
C GLY A 44 -7.38 -12.38 -4.93
N HIS A 45 -7.55 -11.06 -4.87
CA HIS A 45 -7.29 -10.25 -3.68
C HIS A 45 -8.50 -9.38 -3.35
N VAL A 46 -8.66 -9.03 -2.08
CA VAL A 46 -9.65 -8.06 -1.65
C VAL A 46 -9.02 -7.01 -0.76
N ILE A 47 -9.21 -5.75 -1.12
CA ILE A 47 -8.86 -4.60 -0.30
C ILE A 47 -10.09 -4.24 0.52
N LYS A 48 -9.99 -4.41 1.84
CA LYS A 48 -11.00 -3.95 2.79
C LYS A 48 -10.66 -2.53 3.22
N VAL A 49 -11.68 -1.68 3.22
CA VAL A 49 -11.56 -0.27 3.58
C VAL A 49 -12.47 0.00 4.78
N ASP A 50 -11.91 0.56 5.84
CA ASP A 50 -12.72 0.85 7.03
C ASP A 50 -13.86 1.84 6.71
N GLU A 51 -15.01 1.64 7.35
CA GLU A 51 -16.19 2.47 7.14
C GLU A 51 -15.94 3.96 7.43
N SER A 52 -15.05 4.29 8.36
CA SER A 52 -14.70 5.68 8.69
C SER A 52 -14.10 6.42 7.50
N LEU A 53 -13.54 5.71 6.52
CA LEU A 53 -13.01 6.29 5.28
C LEU A 53 -14.06 6.58 4.22
N LYS A 54 -15.34 6.19 4.40
CA LYS A 54 -16.42 6.50 3.43
C LYS A 54 -16.45 7.99 3.07
N ARG A 55 -16.26 8.86 4.07
CA ARG A 55 -16.26 10.34 3.94
C ARG A 55 -14.87 10.95 3.78
N ALA A 56 -13.81 10.16 3.74
CA ALA A 56 -12.46 10.68 3.57
C ALA A 56 -12.28 11.33 2.17
N PRO A 57 -11.41 12.35 2.04
CA PRO A 57 -11.05 12.91 0.75
C PRO A 57 -10.53 11.86 -0.23
N ALA A 58 -10.75 12.07 -1.53
CA ALA A 58 -10.30 11.14 -2.56
C ALA A 58 -8.78 10.91 -2.56
N SER A 59 -8.00 11.92 -2.15
CA SER A 59 -6.54 11.81 -2.02
C SER A 59 -6.11 10.90 -0.87
N VAL A 60 -6.80 10.93 0.27
CA VAL A 60 -6.61 9.99 1.39
C VAL A 60 -6.90 8.57 0.93
N LYS A 61 -8.02 8.35 0.24
CA LYS A 61 -8.37 7.04 -0.32
C LYS A 61 -7.32 6.54 -1.31
N LYS A 62 -6.83 7.40 -2.21
CA LYS A 62 -5.73 7.06 -3.13
C LYS A 62 -4.46 6.64 -2.40
N GLY A 63 -4.12 7.31 -1.28
CA GLY A 63 -2.94 6.98 -0.49
C GLY A 63 -3.00 5.58 0.07
N GLY A 64 -4.10 5.23 0.75
CA GLY A 64 -4.31 3.89 1.28
C GLY A 64 -4.38 2.83 0.18
N ILE A 65 -5.16 3.04 -0.89
CA ILE A 65 -5.26 2.08 -2.00
C ILE A 65 -3.90 1.84 -2.65
N ALA A 66 -3.08 2.89 -2.84
CA ALA A 66 -1.77 2.73 -3.45
C ALA A 66 -0.85 1.86 -2.58
N HIS A 67 -0.94 2.00 -1.25
CA HIS A 67 -0.19 1.18 -0.29
C HIS A 67 -0.61 -0.29 -0.37
N GLU A 68 -1.91 -0.59 -0.32
CA GLU A 68 -2.40 -1.97 -0.47
C GLU A 68 -2.04 -2.59 -1.83
N LEU A 69 -2.12 -1.81 -2.92
CA LEU A 69 -1.72 -2.29 -4.25
C LEU A 69 -0.22 -2.57 -4.34
N ALA A 70 0.63 -1.81 -3.62
CA ALA A 70 2.07 -2.07 -3.58
C ALA A 70 2.37 -3.39 -2.86
N HIS A 71 1.66 -3.70 -1.77
CA HIS A 71 1.75 -5.03 -1.13
C HIS A 71 1.35 -6.15 -2.09
N ILE A 72 0.21 -6.03 -2.80
CA ILE A 72 -0.25 -7.04 -3.76
C ILE A 72 0.74 -7.20 -4.91
N ALA A 73 1.29 -6.09 -5.44
CA ALA A 73 2.30 -6.12 -6.49
C ALA A 73 3.58 -6.83 -6.05
N HIS A 74 3.99 -6.61 -4.80
CA HIS A 74 5.13 -7.28 -4.20
C HIS A 74 4.90 -8.79 -4.07
N GLU A 75 3.76 -9.21 -3.50
CA GLU A 75 3.41 -10.64 -3.34
C GLU A 75 3.36 -11.36 -4.69
N ARG A 76 2.94 -10.67 -5.77
CA ARG A 76 2.84 -11.25 -7.11
C ARG A 76 4.16 -11.72 -7.71
N LEU A 77 5.27 -11.14 -7.26
CA LEU A 77 6.62 -11.52 -7.70
C LEU A 77 7.13 -12.79 -7.04
N MET A 78 6.43 -13.30 -6.03
CA MET A 78 6.79 -14.51 -5.29
C MET A 78 6.01 -15.72 -5.82
N ASP A 79 6.65 -16.89 -5.82
CA ASP A 79 5.91 -18.14 -5.91
C ASP A 79 5.15 -18.41 -4.59
N GLU A 80 4.20 -19.35 -4.61
CA GLU A 80 3.34 -19.64 -3.47
C GLU A 80 4.10 -20.04 -2.20
N LYS A 81 5.20 -20.80 -2.36
CA LYS A 81 5.99 -21.26 -1.20
C LYS A 81 6.74 -20.11 -0.57
N VAL A 82 7.33 -19.25 -1.39
CA VAL A 82 8.02 -18.03 -0.93
C VAL A 82 7.03 -17.07 -0.27
N SER A 83 5.83 -16.91 -0.84
CA SER A 83 4.74 -16.10 -0.28
C SER A 83 4.33 -16.58 1.12
N ASP A 84 4.23 -17.90 1.34
CA ASP A 84 3.90 -18.44 2.66
C ASP A 84 5.02 -18.23 3.69
N MET A 85 6.28 -18.40 3.26
CA MET A 85 7.45 -18.12 4.11
C MET A 85 7.54 -16.63 4.48
N ASP A 86 7.31 -15.76 3.50
CA ASP A 86 7.27 -14.31 3.68
C ASP A 86 6.20 -13.91 4.70
N ARG A 87 4.96 -14.39 4.52
CA ARG A 87 3.85 -14.15 5.45
C ARG A 87 4.17 -14.65 6.86
N GLN A 88 4.85 -15.79 6.98
CA GLN A 88 5.28 -16.31 8.27
C GLN A 88 6.37 -15.42 8.90
N ALA A 89 7.33 -14.93 8.12
CA ALA A 89 8.36 -14.01 8.57
C ALA A 89 7.75 -12.67 9.05
N TYR A 90 6.82 -12.11 8.28
CA TYR A 90 6.07 -10.90 8.61
C TYR A 90 5.34 -11.03 9.96
N ARG A 91 4.66 -12.17 10.20
CA ARG A 91 3.93 -12.41 11.46
C ARG A 91 4.86 -12.58 12.67
N ARG A 92 6.03 -13.18 12.49
CA ARG A 92 6.93 -13.55 13.59
C ARG A 92 7.97 -12.48 13.94
N SER A 93 8.32 -11.62 12.99
CA SER A 93 9.43 -10.68 13.15
C SER A 93 8.95 -9.25 12.98
N LYS A 94 8.88 -8.52 14.09
CA LYS A 94 8.59 -7.08 14.10
C LYS A 94 9.51 -6.32 13.14
N ARG A 95 10.81 -6.62 13.16
CA ARG A 95 11.80 -6.01 12.26
C ARG A 95 11.49 -6.29 10.79
N TYR A 96 11.06 -7.52 10.46
CA TYR A 96 10.70 -7.88 9.09
C TYR A 96 9.50 -7.07 8.61
N ARG A 97 8.41 -7.09 9.41
CA ARG A 97 7.21 -6.29 9.14
C ARG A 97 7.54 -4.82 8.93
N THR A 98 8.34 -4.21 9.81
CA THR A 98 8.71 -2.81 9.65
C THR A 98 9.53 -2.54 8.38
N LEU A 99 10.39 -3.46 7.97
CA LEU A 99 11.13 -3.33 6.70
C LEU A 99 10.21 -3.46 5.50
N ASP A 100 9.26 -4.39 5.54
CA ASP A 100 8.26 -4.61 4.51
C ASP A 100 7.39 -3.36 4.31
N GLU A 101 6.75 -2.85 5.37
CA GLU A 101 5.93 -1.62 5.32
C GLU A 101 6.72 -0.41 4.79
N ARG A 102 8.00 -0.28 5.19
CA ARG A 102 8.88 0.79 4.70
C ARG A 102 9.17 0.66 3.21
N ASN A 103 9.37 -0.57 2.71
CA ASN A 103 9.59 -0.82 1.29
C ASN A 103 8.31 -0.53 0.49
N THR A 104 7.15 -0.94 1.01
CA THR A 104 5.84 -0.63 0.43
C THR A 104 5.64 0.88 0.32
N ASP A 105 5.90 1.65 1.38
CA ASP A 105 5.80 3.10 1.32
C ASP A 105 6.77 3.76 0.33
N LEU A 106 8.01 3.25 0.25
CA LEU A 106 8.98 3.71 -0.76
C LEU A 106 8.45 3.45 -2.17
N GLU A 107 7.87 2.28 -2.42
CA GLU A 107 7.29 1.91 -3.70
C GLU A 107 6.11 2.81 -4.07
N VAL A 108 5.21 3.09 -3.12
CA VAL A 108 4.10 4.04 -3.30
C VAL A 108 4.61 5.41 -3.71
N ILE A 109 5.68 5.89 -3.05
CA ILE A 109 6.35 7.13 -3.43
C ILE A 109 6.90 7.02 -4.85
N LEU A 110 7.63 5.93 -5.16
CA LEU A 110 8.22 5.66 -6.48
C LEU A 110 7.18 5.67 -7.61
N ARG A 111 6.00 5.09 -7.37
CA ARG A 111 4.87 5.06 -8.32
C ARG A 111 4.12 6.39 -8.46
N GLY A 112 4.53 7.41 -7.70
CA GLY A 112 4.01 8.78 -7.85
C GLY A 112 2.89 9.15 -6.88
N TYR A 113 2.61 8.31 -5.88
CA TYR A 113 1.55 8.54 -4.89
C TYR A 113 2.04 9.11 -3.56
N GLY A 114 3.30 9.56 -3.48
CA GLY A 114 3.88 10.05 -2.21
C GLY A 114 3.05 11.16 -1.54
N LYS A 115 2.49 12.11 -2.30
CA LYS A 115 1.62 13.16 -1.72
C LYS A 115 0.35 12.57 -1.10
N GLN A 116 -0.26 11.61 -1.79
CA GLN A 116 -1.47 10.93 -1.34
C GLN A 116 -1.19 10.03 -0.13
N LEU A 117 -0.05 9.33 -0.11
CA LEU A 117 0.43 8.58 1.05
C LEU A 117 0.58 9.49 2.26
N LEU A 118 1.24 10.65 2.10
CA LEU A 118 1.41 11.62 3.18
C LEU A 118 0.08 12.14 3.72
N GLU A 119 -0.92 12.37 2.85
CA GLU A 119 -2.26 12.77 3.26
C GLU A 119 -3.00 11.65 3.99
N PHE A 120 -2.87 10.40 3.53
CA PHE A 120 -3.42 9.22 4.20
C PHE A 120 -2.84 9.07 5.61
N MET A 121 -1.52 9.08 5.75
CA MET A 121 -0.84 8.96 7.05
C MET A 121 -1.26 10.08 8.03
N ARG A 122 -1.42 11.31 7.56
CA ARG A 122 -1.92 12.43 8.39
C ARG A 122 -3.36 12.19 8.83
N TYR A 123 -4.20 11.68 7.92
CA TYR A 123 -5.60 11.40 8.20
C TYR A 123 -5.74 10.31 9.29
N VAL A 124 -5.07 9.16 9.13
CA VAL A 124 -5.15 8.06 10.10
C VAL A 124 -4.56 8.46 11.46
N LYS A 125 -3.47 9.25 11.46
CA LYS A 125 -2.91 9.81 12.70
C LYS A 125 -3.89 10.73 13.42
N ALA A 126 -4.61 11.58 12.70
CA ALA A 126 -5.63 12.46 13.28
C ALA A 126 -6.83 11.69 13.85
N LYS A 127 -7.04 10.44 13.39
CA LYS A 127 -8.07 9.53 13.89
C LYS A 127 -7.62 8.68 15.10
N GLY A 128 -6.40 8.89 15.60
CA GLY A 128 -5.88 8.21 16.79
C GLY A 128 -4.98 7.01 16.50
N TYR A 129 -4.68 6.73 15.22
CA TYR A 129 -3.73 5.67 14.89
C TYR A 129 -2.29 6.12 15.19
N ALA A 130 -1.57 5.30 15.95
CA ALA A 130 -0.16 5.52 16.23
C ALA A 130 0.67 5.09 15.01
N TYR A 131 0.78 5.97 14.01
CA TYR A 131 1.71 5.77 12.90
C TYR A 131 3.14 6.07 13.38
N ASP A 132 3.76 5.09 14.02
CA ASP A 132 5.15 5.15 14.50
C ASP A 132 6.13 4.51 13.50
N ILE A 133 7.41 4.39 13.90
CA ILE A 133 8.47 3.83 13.03
C ILE A 133 8.25 2.37 12.66
N ASP A 134 7.37 1.66 13.39
CA ASP A 134 7.14 0.23 13.20
C ASP A 134 6.09 -0.05 12.12
N HIS A 135 5.36 0.98 11.65
CA HIS A 135 4.25 0.90 10.69
C HIS A 135 4.61 1.43 9.29
N GLY A 136 5.90 1.67 9.01
CA GLY A 136 6.35 2.17 7.70
C GLY A 136 7.34 3.34 7.81
N LEU A 137 7.35 4.20 6.80
CA LEU A 137 8.14 5.42 6.81
C LEU A 137 7.50 6.46 7.73
N ALA A 138 8.29 7.22 8.49
CA ALA A 138 7.73 8.32 9.26
C ALA A 138 7.24 9.46 8.33
N LEU A 139 6.23 10.22 8.76
CA LEU A 139 5.70 11.40 8.05
C LEU A 139 6.80 12.37 7.58
N LYS A 140 7.84 12.57 8.41
CA LYS A 140 8.99 13.44 8.08
C LYS A 140 9.85 12.85 6.96
N GLU A 141 10.06 11.53 6.94
CA GLU A 141 10.80 10.81 5.91
C GLU A 141 10.06 10.91 4.57
N VAL A 142 8.76 10.60 4.55
CA VAL A 142 7.91 10.70 3.36
C VAL A 142 7.95 12.13 2.80
N ARG A 143 7.80 13.15 3.65
CA ARG A 143 7.90 14.56 3.23
C ARG A 143 9.25 14.87 2.56
N LEU A 144 10.35 14.40 3.15
CA LEU A 144 11.70 14.62 2.64
C LEU A 144 11.93 13.90 1.30
N LEU A 145 11.44 12.66 1.16
CA LEU A 145 11.57 11.87 -0.06
C LEU A 145 10.78 12.49 -1.22
N ILE A 146 9.59 13.02 -0.96
CA ILE A 146 8.80 13.74 -1.96
C ILE A 146 9.51 15.02 -2.39
N SER A 147 10.13 15.76 -1.45
CA SER A 147 10.80 17.02 -1.76
C SER A 147 12.13 16.84 -2.49
N ARG A 148 12.80 15.70 -2.29
CA ARG A 148 14.13 15.41 -2.84
C ARG A 148 14.11 14.71 -4.19
N ARG A 149 12.94 14.42 -4.77
CA ARG A 149 12.86 13.62 -5.99
C ARG A 149 13.68 14.25 -7.14
N PRO A 150 14.75 13.58 -7.61
CA PRO A 150 15.44 13.99 -8.82
C PRO A 150 14.50 13.81 -10.03
N ALA A 151 14.70 14.63 -11.06
CA ALA A 151 13.99 14.51 -12.33
C ALA A 151 14.09 13.05 -12.83
N ARG A 152 12.92 12.40 -12.98
CA ARG A 152 12.69 11.09 -13.62
C ARG A 152 13.96 10.43 -14.18
N HIS A 153 14.56 9.47 -13.49
CA HIS A 153 15.36 8.40 -14.12
C HIS A 153 15.31 7.16 -13.22
N MET A 154 15.19 6.01 -13.90
CA MET A 154 15.04 4.65 -13.38
C MET A 154 15.91 4.37 -12.16
N ILE A 155 15.29 4.03 -11.02
CA ILE A 155 15.99 3.25 -10.01
C ILE A 155 15.66 1.79 -10.34
N ALA A 156 16.69 1.05 -10.74
CA ALA A 156 16.61 -0.40 -10.87
C ALA A 156 16.09 -0.98 -9.56
N ILE A 157 15.00 -1.72 -9.65
CA ILE A 157 14.47 -2.57 -8.59
C ILE A 157 15.65 -3.44 -8.09
N PRO A 158 16.00 -3.43 -6.78
CA PRO A 158 17.21 -4.08 -6.27
C PRO A 158 17.37 -5.54 -6.71
N ALA A 159 18.60 -6.03 -6.90
CA ALA A 159 18.85 -7.39 -7.36
C ALA A 159 18.37 -8.53 -6.43
N ARG A 160 17.77 -8.22 -5.26
CA ARG A 160 17.04 -9.19 -4.42
C ARG A 160 15.71 -9.66 -5.05
N TRP A 161 15.36 -9.13 -6.21
CA TRP A 161 14.15 -9.42 -6.98
C TRP A 161 14.46 -10.20 -8.27
N ARG A 162 15.44 -11.13 -8.22
CA ARG A 162 15.72 -12.14 -9.24
C ARG A 162 15.91 -13.50 -8.60
#